data_AF-E1ZXH8-F1
#
_entry.id   AF-E1ZXH8-F1
#
_cell.length_a   1.000
_cell.length_b   1.000
_cell.length_c   1.000
_cell.angle_alpha   90.00
_cell.angle_beta   90.00
_cell.angle_gamma   90.00
#
_symmetry.space_group_name_H-M   'P 1'
#
loop_
_entity.id
_entity.type
_entity.pdbx_description
1 polymer ?
#
loop_
_entity_poly.entity_id
_entity_poly.type
_entity_poly.pdbx_seq_one_letter_code
_entity_poly.pdbx_strand_id
1 'polypeptide(L)'
;MKIWTSEHTFDHPWETVAQAAWRKYPNPMVPSVIGADVIDRKVVDGVLHTHRLVVSTQWGFPKWTQALIGYANLCYASERSEVDPVNREMILRTHNVSIFYLFFVRK
;
A
#
# COMPACT_ATOMS: atom_id res chain seq x y z
N MET A 1 5.81 19.47 7.69
CA MET A 1 4.96 18.26 7.63
C MET A 1 3.67 18.65 6.91
N LYS A 2 3.26 17.91 5.87
CA LYS A 2 2.02 18.19 5.13
C LYS A 2 1.09 16.98 5.29
N ILE A 3 -0.17 17.26 5.59
CA ILE A 3 -1.19 16.25 5.91
C ILE A 3 -2.31 16.41 4.89
N TRP A 4 -2.79 15.29 4.36
CA TRP A 4 -3.92 15.24 3.43
C TRP A 4 -4.92 14.21 3.95
N THR A 5 -6.20 14.54 3.84
CA THR A 5 -7.32 13.66 4.19
C THR A 5 -8.27 13.61 3.01
N SER A 6 -8.74 12.41 2.67
CA SER A 6 -9.75 12.19 1.63
C SER A 6 -10.68 11.10 2.11
N GLU A 7 -11.97 11.31 1.89
CA GLU A 7 -13.03 10.35 2.22
C GLU A 7 -13.76 9.94 0.94
N HIS A 8 -14.20 8.69 0.89
CA HIS A 8 -14.96 8.15 -0.22
C HIS A 8 -15.88 7.02 0.26
N THR A 9 -17.10 7.00 -0.26
CA THR A 9 -18.10 5.97 0.03
C THR A 9 -18.21 5.03 -1.17
N PHE A 10 -18.01 3.73 -0.94
CA PHE A 10 -18.25 2.70 -1.95
C PHE A 10 -19.64 2.10 -1.74
N ASP A 11 -20.48 2.12 -2.77
CA ASP A 11 -21.84 1.56 -2.74
C ASP A 11 -21.84 0.03 -2.93
N HIS A 12 -21.06 -0.67 -2.11
CA HIS A 12 -20.89 -2.13 -2.15
C HIS A 12 -20.83 -2.73 -0.74
N PRO A 13 -21.18 -4.03 -0.56
CA PRO A 13 -21.02 -4.72 0.71
C PRO A 13 -19.57 -4.65 1.22
N TRP A 14 -19.41 -4.61 2.55
CA TRP A 14 -18.09 -4.49 3.18
C TRP A 14 -17.14 -5.60 2.74
N GLU A 15 -17.63 -6.84 2.64
CA GLU A 15 -16.86 -8.01 2.23
C GLU A 15 -16.30 -7.83 0.81
N THR A 16 -17.08 -7.23 -0.09
CA THR A 16 -16.65 -6.93 -1.46
C THR A 16 -15.55 -5.87 -1.47
N VAL A 17 -15.72 -4.79 -0.70
CA VAL A 17 -14.73 -3.70 -0.61
C VAL A 17 -13.43 -4.19 0.03
N ALA A 18 -13.50 -4.95 1.13
CA ALA A 18 -12.34 -5.51 1.81
C ALA A 18 -11.56 -6.49 0.91
N GLN A 19 -12.28 -7.38 0.20
CA GLN A 19 -11.65 -8.28 -0.78
C GLN A 19 -11.01 -7.51 -1.94
N ALA A 20 -11.68 -6.48 -2.46
CA ALA A 20 -11.14 -5.63 -3.51
C ALA A 20 -9.87 -4.90 -3.03
N ALA A 21 -9.84 -4.40 -1.78
CA ALA A 21 -8.67 -3.75 -1.21
C ALA A 21 -7.44 -4.68 -1.13
N TRP A 22 -7.63 -5.96 -0.81
CA TRP A 22 -6.55 -6.95 -0.86
C TRP A 22 -6.11 -7.30 -2.28
N ARG A 23 -7.07 -7.42 -3.21
CA ARG A 23 -6.82 -7.81 -4.61
C ARG A 23 -6.70 -6.62 -5.56
N LYS A 24 -6.41 -5.42 -5.04
CA LYS A 24 -6.33 -4.18 -5.81
C LYS A 24 -5.21 -4.14 -6.85
N TYR A 25 -4.36 -5.17 -6.91
CA TYR A 25 -3.32 -5.31 -7.92
C TYR A 25 -3.39 -6.72 -8.54
N PRO A 26 -3.14 -6.85 -9.86
CA PRO A 26 -2.78 -5.77 -10.79
C PRO A 26 -3.97 -4.84 -11.11
N ASN A 27 -3.71 -3.55 -11.33
CA ASN A 27 -4.74 -2.56 -11.65
C ASN A 27 -4.27 -1.63 -12.79
N PRO A 28 -4.99 -1.58 -13.94
CA PRO A 28 -4.64 -0.71 -15.06
C PRO A 28 -4.54 0.79 -14.73
N MET A 29 -5.27 1.26 -13.71
CA MET A 29 -5.20 2.65 -13.24
C MET A 29 -3.92 2.94 -12.44
N VAL A 30 -3.22 1.90 -11.96
CA VAL A 30 -1.98 2.01 -11.19
C VAL A 30 -0.92 1.08 -11.79
N PRO A 31 -0.46 1.37 -13.02
CA PRO A 31 0.47 0.51 -13.74
C PRO A 31 1.88 0.49 -13.13
N SER A 32 2.19 1.43 -12.23
CA SER A 32 3.48 1.52 -11.57
C SER A 32 3.74 0.36 -10.61
N VAL A 33 2.69 -0.25 -10.04
CA VAL A 33 2.83 -1.39 -9.12
C VAL A 33 2.97 -2.67 -9.92
N ILE A 34 4.14 -3.30 -9.81
CA ILE A 34 4.49 -4.51 -10.56
C ILE A 34 4.29 -5.80 -9.76
N GLY A 35 4.21 -5.70 -8.43
CA GLY A 35 4.04 -6.86 -7.57
C GLY A 35 3.65 -6.49 -6.14
N ALA A 36 3.02 -7.45 -5.45
CA ALA A 36 2.72 -7.35 -4.04
C ALA A 36 2.78 -8.73 -3.40
N ASP A 37 3.75 -8.94 -2.51
CA ASP A 37 4.00 -10.23 -1.86
C ASP A 37 3.61 -10.18 -0.38
N VAL A 38 3.11 -11.29 0.15
CA VAL A 38 2.80 -11.42 1.58
C VAL A 38 4.06 -11.88 2.30
N ILE A 39 4.55 -11.07 3.24
CA ILE A 39 5.72 -11.39 4.07
C ILE A 39 5.31 -12.20 5.29
N ASP A 40 4.24 -11.76 5.97
CA ASP A 40 3.72 -12.40 7.17
C ASP A 40 2.19 -12.28 7.19
N ARG A 41 1.54 -13.31 7.74
CA ARG A 41 0.09 -13.32 7.93
C ARG A 41 -0.26 -14.18 9.12
N LYS A 42 -1.00 -13.61 10.06
CA LYS A 42 -1.44 -14.27 11.28
C LYS A 42 -2.80 -13.78 11.72
N VAL A 43 -3.53 -14.64 12.43
CA VAL A 43 -4.77 -14.27 13.12
C VAL A 43 -4.46 -14.14 14.61
N VAL A 44 -4.81 -13.01 15.19
CA VAL A 44 -4.66 -12.73 16.62
C VAL A 44 -6.02 -12.24 17.11
N ASP A 45 -6.59 -12.91 18.12
CA ASP A 45 -7.88 -12.55 18.72
C ASP A 45 -9.03 -12.36 17.69
N GLY A 46 -9.04 -13.19 16.64
CA GLY A 46 -10.04 -13.12 15.56
C GLY A 46 -9.79 -12.04 14.51
N VAL A 47 -8.76 -11.22 14.67
CA VAL A 47 -8.34 -10.18 13.71
C VAL A 47 -7.23 -10.72 12.81
N LEU A 48 -7.38 -10.56 11.50
CA LEU A 48 -6.36 -10.95 10.54
C LEU A 48 -5.34 -9.83 10.34
N HIS A 49 -4.10 -10.09 10.75
CA HIS A 49 -2.96 -9.23 10.48
C HIS A 49 -2.21 -9.74 9.25
N THR A 50 -1.98 -8.86 8.27
CA THR A 50 -1.15 -9.18 7.09
C THR A 50 -0.09 -8.10 6.94
N HIS A 51 1.15 -8.52 6.70
CA HIS A 51 2.23 -7.66 6.22
C HIS A 51 2.56 -8.02 4.77
N ARG A 52 2.53 -7.02 3.89
CA ARG A 52 2.87 -7.15 2.47
C ARG A 52 4.03 -6.24 2.10
N LEU A 53 4.83 -6.69 1.14
CA LEU A 53 5.80 -5.88 0.42
C LEU A 53 5.23 -5.56 -0.95
N VAL A 54 5.02 -4.28 -1.23
CA VAL A 54 4.56 -3.81 -2.54
C VAL A 54 5.76 -3.29 -3.31
N VAL A 55 5.94 -3.80 -4.52
CA VAL A 55 7.01 -3.42 -5.44
C VAL A 55 6.42 -2.53 -6.53
N SER A 56 7.00 -1.35 -6.68
CA SER A 56 6.61 -0.36 -7.67
C SER A 56 7.81 0.04 -8.52
N THR A 57 7.57 0.42 -9.76
CA THR A 57 8.57 1.06 -10.61
C THR A 57 8.66 2.54 -10.27
N GLN A 58 9.77 3.18 -10.65
CA GLN A 58 9.95 4.64 -10.55
C GLN A 58 9.05 5.46 -11.51
N TRP A 59 7.93 4.89 -11.97
CA TRP A 59 7.00 5.54 -12.88
C TRP A 59 6.37 6.76 -12.19
N GLY A 60 6.68 7.96 -12.70
CA GLY A 60 6.17 9.23 -12.19
C GLY A 60 7.17 10.11 -11.45
N PHE A 61 8.44 9.69 -11.27
CA PHE A 61 9.46 10.59 -10.72
C PHE A 61 9.92 11.64 -11.74
N PRO A 62 10.06 12.92 -11.34
CA PRO A 62 10.65 13.94 -12.19
C PRO A 62 12.09 13.59 -12.58
N LYS A 63 12.49 13.82 -13.83
CA LYS A 63 13.83 13.45 -14.33
C LYS A 63 14.99 13.99 -13.46
N TRP A 64 14.84 15.18 -12.88
CA TRP A 64 15.87 15.78 -12.03
C TRP A 64 16.14 14.97 -10.75
N THR A 65 15.20 14.16 -10.27
CA THR A 65 15.39 13.35 -9.05
C THR A 65 16.27 12.13 -9.28
N GLN A 66 16.50 11.72 -10.54
CA GLN A 66 17.36 10.58 -10.86
C GLN A 66 18.80 10.77 -10.37
N ALA A 67 19.30 12.01 -10.36
CA ALA A 67 20.63 12.34 -9.84
C ALA A 67 20.75 12.13 -8.32
N LEU A 68 19.64 12.19 -7.58
CA LEU A 68 19.62 12.04 -6.12
C LEU A 68 19.35 10.60 -5.68
N ILE A 69 18.47 9.91 -6.39
CA ILE A 69 17.95 8.59 -6.00
C ILE A 69 18.72 7.46 -6.70
N GLY A 70 19.50 7.79 -7.72
CA GLY A 70 20.14 6.83 -8.61
C GLY A 70 19.16 6.21 -9.61
N TYR A 71 19.67 5.32 -10.47
CA TYR A 71 18.88 4.63 -11.49
C TYR A 71 18.11 3.41 -10.94
N ALA A 72 17.90 3.33 -9.63
CA ALA A 72 17.16 2.22 -9.03
C ALA A 72 15.72 2.20 -9.60
N ASN A 73 15.46 1.21 -10.46
CA ASN A 73 14.19 1.11 -11.18
C ASN A 73 13.01 0.71 -10.29
N LEU A 74 13.27 0.28 -9.05
CA LEU A 74 12.30 -0.32 -8.14
C LEU A 74 12.24 0.43 -6.82
N CYS A 75 11.02 0.63 -6.34
CA CYS A 75 10.67 1.22 -5.07
C CYS A 75 9.82 0.22 -4.27
N TYR A 76 10.20 0.02 -3.01
CA TYR A 76 9.50 -0.88 -2.09
C TYR A 76 8.66 -0.08 -1.09
N ALA A 77 7.45 -0.57 -0.84
CA ALA A 77 6.57 -0.08 0.21
C ALA A 77 6.13 -1.23 1.11
N SER A 78 6.10 -0.96 2.41
CA SER A 78 5.61 -1.88 3.44
C SER A 78 4.16 -1.56 3.73
N GLU A 79 3.28 -2.53 3.52
CA GLU A 79 1.85 -2.40 3.73
C GLU A 79 1.40 -3.36 4.84
N ARG A 80 0.77 -2.83 5.89
CA ARG A 80 0.19 -3.62 6.98
C ARG A 80 -1.31 -3.43 6.99
N SER A 81 -2.04 -4.55 7.04
CA SER A 81 -3.50 -4.53 7.15
C SER A 81 -3.99 -5.33 8.34
N GLU A 82 -5.02 -4.81 8.99
CA GLU A 82 -5.76 -5.40 10.10
C GLU A 82 -7.20 -5.53 9.65
N VAL A 83 -7.76 -6.74 9.69
CA VAL A 83 -9.15 -6.99 9.28
C VAL A 83 -9.90 -7.67 10.42
N ASP A 84 -10.88 -6.94 10.94
CA ASP A 84 -11.82 -7.40 11.96
C ASP A 84 -13.16 -7.74 11.29
N PRO A 85 -13.50 -9.03 11.16
CA PRO A 85 -14.76 -9.45 10.54
C PRO A 85 -15.98 -9.22 11.44
N VAL A 86 -15.81 -9.08 12.75
CA VAL A 86 -16.92 -8.86 13.71
C VAL A 86 -17.38 -7.41 13.64
N ASN A 87 -16.43 -6.47 13.72
CA ASN A 87 -16.73 -5.04 13.62
C ASN A 87 -16.85 -4.55 12.16
N ARG A 88 -16.54 -5.42 11.18
CA ARG A 88 -16.48 -5.08 9.75
C ARG A 88 -15.58 -3.87 9.52
N GLU A 89 -14.38 -3.94 10.08
CA GLU A 89 -13.38 -2.89 9.96
C GLU A 89 -12.13 -3.44 9.28
N MET A 90 -11.60 -2.67 8.32
CA MET A 90 -10.32 -2.95 7.71
C MET A 90 -9.46 -1.70 7.79
N ILE A 91 -8.34 -1.80 8.50
CA ILE A 91 -7.35 -0.73 8.58
C ILE A 91 -6.13 -1.13 7.77
N LEU A 92 -5.73 -0.27 6.84
CA LEU A 92 -4.58 -0.51 5.99
C LEU A 92 -3.63 0.68 6.07
N ARG A 93 -2.39 0.40 6.48
CA ARG A 93 -1.34 1.39 6.69
C ARG A 93 -0.19 1.06 5.77
N THR A 94 0.29 2.03 5.00
CA THR A 94 1.39 1.84 4.05
C THR A 94 2.45 2.90 4.27
N HIS A 95 3.71 2.51 4.19
CA HIS A 95 4.80 3.47 4.13
C HIS A 95 5.88 3.02 3.16
N ASN A 96 6.61 3.99 2.58
CA ASN A 96 7.77 3.65 1.77
C ASN A 96 8.89 3.06 2.63
N VAL A 97 9.60 2.11 2.05
CA VAL A 97 10.83 1.51 2.61
C VAL A 97 12.03 2.06 1.84
N SER A 98 11.93 2.06 0.51
CA SER A 98 12.90 2.74 -0.35
C SER A 98 12.79 4.26 -0.22
N ILE A 99 13.92 4.95 -0.36
CA ILE A 99 14.00 6.42 -0.46
C ILE A 99 13.52 7.14 0.82
N PHE A 100 13.33 6.41 1.92
CA PHE A 100 12.85 6.93 3.21
C PHE A 100 13.64 8.15 3.71
N TYR A 101 14.97 8.16 3.51
CA TYR A 101 15.84 9.26 3.95
C TYR A 101 15.64 10.56 3.16
N LEU A 102 15.17 10.49 1.92
CA LEU A 102 14.91 11.67 1.10
C LEU A 102 13.47 12.16 1.29
N PHE A 103 12.51 11.24 1.30
CA PHE A 103 11.13 11.53 1.66
C PHE A 103 10.48 10.36 2.38
N PHE A 104 9.68 10.68 3.38
CA PHE A 104 8.85 9.71 4.08
C PHE A 104 7.38 9.98 3.80
N VAL A 105 6.70 8.97 3.28
CA VAL A 105 5.26 8.98 3.00
C VAL A 105 4.63 7.83 3.78
N ARG A 106 3.62 8.17 4.58
CA ARG A 106 2.78 7.22 5.30
C ARG A 106 1.33 7.49 4.95
N LYS A 107 0.61 6.44 4.57
CA LYS A 107 -0.83 6.42 4.35
C LYS A 107 -1.48 5.50 5.38
#